data_AF-A0A6A5K489-F1
#
_entry.id   AF-A0A6A5K489-F1
#
_cell.length_a   1.000
_cell.length_b   1.000
_cell.length_c   1.000
_cell.angle_alpha   90.00
_cell.angle_beta   90.00
_cell.angle_gamma   90.00
#
_symmetry.space_group_name_H-M   'P 1'
#
loop_
_entity.id
_entity.type
_entity.pdbx_description
1 polymer ?
#
loop_
_entity_poly.entity_id
_entity_poly.type
_entity_poly.pdbx_seq_one_letter_code
_entity_poly.pdbx_strand_id
1 'polypeptide(L)'
;MGARAIFVFALAFGYFWPSTAITQGGGATRASTNADSYAWVANSKYFYDLTGYFPAPDNYKDRTRSSPDDNGNMELESFTINFGEINSETTDAELEDRKNKFLAGYDGEADSAPGGDKPSKGKALSIAMVTQVNSHSGGASYDAQRHFYITAFGHGVGCDISSDDQVSEITSQGPSDAKSDFRGDHKNLPWPGGIYNLNIEGEDCEYKNDGTNAGRLFCPNREIDCMEESKKSTDEGLPECSSSRVKFHPAVYCDF
;
A
#
# COMPACT_ATOMS: atom_id res chain seq x y z
N MET A 1 -8.73 18.49 23.59
CA MET A 1 -7.50 17.66 23.61
C MET A 1 -7.89 16.32 23.03
N GLY A 2 -7.65 16.10 21.72
CA GLY A 2 -7.95 14.83 21.07
C GLY A 2 -6.84 13.82 21.34
N ALA A 3 -7.20 12.61 21.77
CA ALA A 3 -6.25 11.52 21.93
C ALA A 3 -6.10 10.80 20.59
N ARG A 4 -4.86 10.65 20.10
CA ARG A 4 -4.57 9.76 18.98
C ARG A 4 -4.41 8.35 19.52
N ALA A 5 -5.31 7.45 19.16
CA ALA A 5 -5.12 6.02 19.42
C ALA A 5 -4.11 5.48 18.41
N ILE A 6 -2.91 5.12 18.87
CA ILE A 6 -1.90 4.40 18.10
C ILE A 6 -1.88 2.98 18.66
N PHE A 7 -2.30 2.01 17.85
CA PHE A 7 -2.16 0.60 18.19
C PHE A 7 -0.77 0.14 17.78
N VAL A 8 0.12 -0.04 18.76
CA VAL A 8 1.45 -0.63 18.55
C VAL A 8 1.37 -2.11 18.88
N PHE A 9 1.65 -2.97 17.90
CA PHE A 9 1.68 -4.41 18.08
C PHE A 9 3.11 -4.85 18.46
N ALA A 10 3.25 -5.52 19.60
CA ALA A 10 4.49 -6.20 19.98
C ALA A 10 4.17 -7.66 20.33
N LEU A 11 4.85 -8.61 19.68
CA LEU A 11 4.71 -10.05 19.94
C LEU A 11 5.63 -10.47 21.10
N ALA A 12 5.07 -11.20 22.07
CA ALA A 12 5.83 -12.02 23.01
C ALA A 12 5.23 -13.45 22.99
N PHE A 13 5.94 -14.41 22.39
CA PHE A 13 5.50 -15.81 22.32
C PHE A 13 6.02 -16.62 23.51
N GLY A 14 5.09 -17.26 24.23
CA GLY A 14 5.34 -18.41 25.10
C GLY A 14 4.45 -19.58 24.65
N TYR A 15 5.06 -20.63 24.10
CA TYR A 15 4.39 -21.83 23.58
C TYR A 15 3.89 -22.75 24.71
N PHE A 16 2.58 -23.04 24.77
CA PHE A 16 1.99 -24.39 25.07
C PHE A 16 0.45 -24.34 25.18
N TRP A 17 -0.33 -24.93 24.25
CA TRP A 17 -1.76 -25.21 24.47
C TRP A 17 -2.22 -26.46 23.71
N PRO A 18 -2.59 -27.56 24.39
CA PRO A 18 -3.38 -28.65 23.82
C PRO A 18 -4.89 -28.42 24.02
N SER A 19 -5.68 -28.73 23.01
CA SER A 19 -7.14 -28.62 23.01
C SER A 19 -7.81 -29.74 23.81
N THR A 20 -8.28 -29.43 25.02
CA THR A 20 -9.24 -30.25 25.78
C THR A 20 -10.39 -29.37 26.28
N ALA A 21 -11.58 -29.97 26.46
CA ALA A 21 -12.74 -29.27 26.99
C ALA A 21 -12.41 -28.62 28.35
N ILE A 22 -12.44 -27.29 28.39
CA ILE A 22 -12.03 -26.50 29.55
C ILE A 22 -13.08 -26.67 30.66
N THR A 23 -12.82 -27.58 31.59
CA THR A 23 -13.69 -27.88 32.74
C THR A 23 -13.11 -27.39 34.07
N GLN A 24 -11.99 -26.65 34.05
CA GLN A 24 -11.44 -26.03 35.26
C GLN A 24 -11.06 -24.57 35.02
N GLY A 25 -11.57 -23.70 35.89
CA GLY A 25 -11.39 -22.25 35.84
C GLY A 25 -9.91 -21.86 35.94
N GLY A 26 -9.34 -21.44 34.82
CA GLY A 26 -7.97 -20.95 34.69
C GLY A 26 -7.88 -19.76 33.72
N GLY A 27 -6.66 -19.33 33.38
CA GLY A 27 -6.42 -18.20 32.46
C GLY A 27 -7.15 -18.32 31.11
N ALA A 28 -7.42 -19.56 30.69
CA ALA A 28 -8.26 -19.91 29.55
C ALA A 28 -9.69 -19.38 29.63
N THR A 29 -10.34 -19.56 30.78
CA THR A 29 -11.72 -19.11 31.00
C THR A 29 -11.80 -17.58 31.03
N ARG A 30 -10.74 -16.92 31.52
CA ARG A 30 -10.65 -15.45 31.51
C ARG A 30 -10.46 -14.91 30.10
N ALA A 31 -9.61 -15.54 29.29
CA ALA A 31 -9.44 -15.20 27.88
C ALA A 31 -10.73 -15.41 27.08
N SER A 32 -11.50 -16.49 27.34
CA SER A 32 -12.81 -16.70 26.71
C SER A 32 -13.91 -15.73 27.16
N THR A 33 -13.61 -14.80 28.05
CA THR A 33 -14.54 -13.73 28.46
C THR A 33 -13.98 -12.33 28.24
N ASN A 34 -12.75 -12.22 27.71
CA ASN A 34 -12.10 -10.95 27.45
C ASN A 34 -12.30 -10.56 25.98
N ALA A 35 -12.92 -9.40 25.74
CA ALA A 35 -13.15 -8.86 24.40
C ALA A 35 -11.85 -8.73 23.59
N ASP A 36 -10.74 -8.39 24.24
CA ASP A 36 -9.44 -8.28 23.58
C ASP A 36 -9.02 -9.64 23.00
N SER A 37 -9.22 -10.73 23.73
CA SER A 37 -8.87 -12.07 23.26
C SER A 37 -9.68 -12.50 22.02
N TYR A 38 -10.92 -12.04 21.91
CA TYR A 38 -11.73 -12.24 20.70
C TYR A 38 -11.30 -11.35 19.54
N ALA A 39 -10.93 -10.10 19.81
CA ALA A 39 -10.37 -9.21 18.80
C ALA A 39 -9.06 -9.75 18.23
N TRP A 40 -8.19 -10.31 19.08
CA TRP A 40 -6.97 -11.01 18.68
C TRP A 40 -7.27 -12.20 17.77
N VAL A 41 -8.17 -13.11 18.16
CA VAL A 41 -8.51 -14.31 17.36
C VAL A 41 -9.18 -13.94 16.03
N ALA A 42 -10.10 -12.96 16.04
CA ALA A 42 -10.78 -12.50 14.83
C ALA A 42 -9.81 -11.86 13.84
N ASN A 43 -8.89 -11.00 14.32
CA ASN A 43 -7.87 -10.40 13.46
C ASN A 43 -6.88 -11.44 12.94
N SER A 44 -6.39 -12.36 13.78
CA SER A 44 -5.48 -13.41 13.33
C SER A 44 -6.14 -14.32 12.29
N LYS A 45 -7.43 -14.64 12.44
CA LYS A 45 -8.18 -15.42 11.45
C LYS A 45 -8.39 -14.64 10.16
N TYR A 46 -8.80 -13.38 10.24
CA TYR A 46 -8.99 -12.50 9.08
C TYR A 46 -7.69 -12.38 8.27
N PHE A 47 -6.56 -12.13 8.94
CA PHE A 47 -5.25 -12.11 8.29
C PHE A 47 -4.86 -13.45 7.67
N TYR A 48 -5.10 -14.57 8.37
CA TYR A 48 -4.84 -15.90 7.82
C TYR A 48 -5.68 -16.18 6.57
N ASP A 49 -6.98 -15.86 6.60
CA ASP A 49 -7.88 -16.07 5.45
C ASP A 49 -7.47 -15.19 4.26
N LEU A 50 -6.98 -13.97 4.52
CA LEU A 50 -6.62 -13.00 3.48
C LEU A 50 -5.25 -13.26 2.85
N THR A 51 -4.28 -13.75 3.63
CA THR A 51 -2.87 -13.83 3.20
C THR A 51 -2.31 -15.25 3.12
N GLY A 52 -2.93 -16.23 3.81
CA GLY A 52 -2.41 -17.59 3.93
C GLY A 52 -1.12 -17.73 4.75
N TYR A 53 -0.69 -16.67 5.45
CA TYR A 53 0.69 -16.51 5.92
C TYR A 53 1.03 -17.21 7.25
N PHE A 54 0.04 -17.51 8.11
CA PHE A 54 0.32 -18.19 9.39
C PHE A 54 0.26 -19.71 9.25
N PRO A 55 1.20 -20.49 9.82
CA PRO A 55 1.07 -21.94 9.85
C PRO A 55 -0.18 -22.31 10.65
N ALA A 56 -1.07 -23.07 10.01
CA ALA A 56 -2.26 -23.58 10.67
C ALA A 56 -1.83 -24.46 11.86
N PRO A 57 -2.49 -24.36 13.03
CA PRO A 57 -2.14 -25.18 14.19
C PRO A 57 -2.25 -26.67 13.86
N ASP A 58 -1.39 -27.48 14.47
CA ASP A 58 -1.41 -28.94 14.30
C ASP A 58 -2.84 -29.47 14.50
N ASN A 59 -3.37 -30.17 13.50
CA ASN A 59 -4.74 -30.71 13.39
C ASN A 59 -5.85 -29.73 12.96
N TYR A 60 -5.53 -28.55 12.43
CA TYR A 60 -6.52 -27.72 11.74
C TYR A 60 -7.04 -28.46 10.49
N LYS A 61 -8.30 -28.90 10.55
CA LYS A 61 -8.93 -29.65 9.44
C LYS A 61 -9.51 -28.67 8.43
N ASP A 62 -8.65 -28.11 7.59
CA ASP A 62 -9.09 -27.52 6.34
C ASP A 62 -9.57 -28.65 5.42
N ARG A 63 -10.84 -28.59 5.00
CA ARG A 63 -11.43 -29.60 4.10
C ARG A 63 -10.97 -29.48 2.65
N THR A 64 -10.15 -28.48 2.32
CA THR A 64 -9.91 -28.08 0.93
C THR A 64 -8.47 -27.91 0.48
N ARG A 65 -7.45 -28.05 1.34
CA ARG A 65 -6.06 -27.81 0.93
C ARG A 65 -5.09 -28.91 1.32
N SER A 66 -4.30 -29.35 0.35
CA SER A 66 -3.15 -30.25 0.52
C SER A 66 -2.00 -29.65 -0.27
N SER A 67 -0.99 -29.07 0.39
CA SER A 67 0.31 -28.83 -0.26
C SER A 67 1.45 -28.74 0.77
N PRO A 68 2.67 -29.24 0.46
CA PRO A 68 3.71 -29.53 1.45
C PRO A 68 4.87 -28.52 1.55
N ASP A 69 4.84 -27.38 0.84
CA ASP A 69 6.05 -26.58 0.59
C ASP A 69 5.98 -25.11 1.07
N ASP A 70 5.88 -24.85 2.39
CA ASP A 70 6.04 -23.49 2.94
C ASP A 70 7.36 -23.30 3.71
N ASN A 71 8.22 -22.42 3.19
CA ASN A 71 9.50 -22.01 3.77
C ASN A 71 9.34 -20.77 4.67
N GLY A 72 9.83 -20.84 5.91
CA GLY A 72 9.48 -19.92 7.00
C GLY A 72 10.38 -18.68 7.21
N ASN A 73 10.73 -17.94 6.17
CA ASN A 73 11.49 -16.67 6.32
C ASN A 73 10.86 -15.52 5.51
N MET A 74 9.61 -15.17 5.81
CA MET A 74 9.02 -13.93 5.30
C MET A 74 9.11 -12.85 6.39
N GLU A 75 9.57 -11.66 6.01
CA GLU A 75 9.56 -10.48 6.87
C GLU A 75 8.11 -9.96 7.00
N LEU A 76 7.75 -9.52 8.20
CA LEU A 76 6.41 -9.01 8.53
C LEU A 76 6.34 -7.53 8.16
N GLU A 77 5.70 -7.19 7.05
CA GLU A 77 5.31 -5.80 6.77
C GLU A 77 4.00 -5.49 7.51
N SER A 78 4.05 -4.56 8.46
CA SER A 78 2.85 -4.02 9.09
C SER A 78 2.21 -3.00 8.16
N PHE A 79 0.97 -3.23 7.73
CA PHE A 79 0.17 -2.17 7.12
C PHE A 79 -0.69 -1.49 8.21
N THR A 80 -0.88 -0.19 8.06
CA THR A 80 -1.66 0.61 9.02
C THR A 80 -3.02 0.91 8.41
N ILE A 81 -4.10 0.47 9.07
CA ILE A 81 -5.46 0.82 8.65
C ILE A 81 -5.84 2.15 9.32
N ASN A 82 -6.07 3.18 8.51
CA ASN A 82 -6.48 4.49 9.00
C ASN A 82 -8.01 4.64 8.98
N PHE A 83 -8.64 4.55 10.15
CA PHE A 83 -10.08 4.80 10.31
C PHE A 83 -10.41 6.30 10.45
N GLY A 84 -9.47 7.22 10.20
CA GLY A 84 -9.63 8.65 10.41
C GLY A 84 -9.48 9.08 11.87
N GLU A 85 -9.77 10.34 12.17
CA GLU A 85 -9.77 10.84 13.56
C GLU A 85 -10.92 10.20 14.35
N ILE A 86 -10.58 9.61 15.50
CA ILE A 86 -11.53 9.05 16.47
C ILE A 86 -11.43 9.91 17.72
N ASN A 87 -12.56 10.45 18.17
CA ASN A 87 -12.64 11.29 19.37
C ASN A 87 -13.77 10.81 20.28
N SER A 88 -14.02 11.52 21.38
CA SER A 88 -15.06 11.14 22.36
C SER A 88 -16.49 11.23 21.85
N GLU A 89 -16.71 11.85 20.69
CA GLU A 89 -18.01 11.99 20.04
C GLU A 89 -18.23 10.94 18.94
N THR A 90 -17.16 10.24 18.51
CA THR A 90 -17.24 9.17 17.52
C THR A 90 -18.08 8.02 18.09
N THR A 91 -19.20 7.74 17.44
CA THR A 91 -20.12 6.68 17.89
C THR A 91 -19.73 5.32 17.32
N ASP A 92 -20.14 4.25 18.00
CA ASP A 92 -19.94 2.87 17.50
C ASP A 92 -20.55 2.66 16.11
N ALA A 93 -21.70 3.31 15.83
CA ALA A 93 -22.33 3.27 14.52
C ALA A 93 -21.46 3.90 13.42
N GLU A 94 -20.73 4.96 13.75
CA GLU A 94 -19.80 5.60 12.83
C GLU A 94 -18.56 4.74 12.58
N LEU A 95 -18.01 4.10 13.62
CA LEU A 95 -16.90 3.16 13.47
C LEU A 95 -17.30 1.95 12.61
N GLU A 96 -18.51 1.42 12.83
CA GLU A 96 -19.06 0.32 12.06
C GLU A 96 -19.29 0.72 10.59
N ASP A 97 -19.79 1.93 10.33
CA ASP A 97 -19.91 2.47 8.97
C ASP A 97 -18.54 2.63 8.29
N ARG A 98 -17.52 3.16 8.98
CA ARG A 98 -16.16 3.29 8.46
C ARG A 98 -15.54 1.92 8.15
N LYS A 99 -15.74 0.93 9.03
CA LYS A 99 -15.34 -0.47 8.79
C LYS A 99 -16.04 -1.07 7.58
N ASN A 100 -17.36 -0.89 7.47
CA ASN A 100 -18.12 -1.43 6.35
C ASN A 100 -17.74 -0.77 5.03
N LYS A 101 -17.42 0.53 5.02
CA LYS A 101 -16.86 1.23 3.84
C LYS A 101 -15.49 0.69 3.45
N PHE A 102 -14.63 0.42 4.43
CA PHE A 102 -13.33 -0.21 4.19
C PHE A 102 -13.51 -1.60 3.58
N LEU A 103 -14.34 -2.46 4.20
CA LEU A 103 -14.61 -3.81 3.71
C LEU A 103 -15.30 -3.84 2.33
N ALA A 104 -16.24 -2.92 2.08
CA ALA A 104 -16.89 -2.80 0.77
C ALA A 104 -15.91 -2.41 -0.34
N GLY A 105 -14.83 -1.67 -0.02
CA GLY A 105 -13.73 -1.41 -0.95
C GLY A 105 -12.92 -2.67 -1.31
N TYR A 106 -12.92 -3.69 -0.44
CA TYR A 106 -12.23 -4.97 -0.68
C TYR A 106 -13.11 -5.99 -1.43
N ASP A 107 -14.42 -5.98 -1.20
CA ASP A 107 -15.32 -7.02 -1.72
C ASP A 107 -15.60 -6.88 -3.23
N GLY A 108 -15.05 -5.88 -3.91
CA GLY A 108 -14.97 -5.86 -5.37
C GLY A 108 -16.32 -5.88 -6.09
N GLU A 109 -17.43 -5.59 -5.41
CA GLU A 109 -18.66 -5.17 -6.09
C GLU A 109 -18.46 -3.71 -6.54
N ALA A 110 -17.66 -3.58 -7.61
CA ALA A 110 -17.68 -2.42 -8.46
C ALA A 110 -19.13 -2.23 -8.91
N ASP A 111 -19.79 -1.23 -8.31
CA ASP A 111 -21.12 -0.78 -8.68
C ASP A 111 -21.21 -0.73 -10.21
N SER A 112 -21.95 -1.69 -10.76
CA SER A 112 -22.28 -1.78 -12.17
C SER A 112 -23.37 -0.76 -12.49
N ALA A 113 -23.19 0.49 -12.07
CA ALA A 113 -23.98 1.59 -12.55
C ALA A 113 -23.55 1.89 -14.00
N PRO A 114 -24.48 1.96 -14.96
CA PRO A 114 -24.17 2.41 -16.32
C PRO A 114 -23.87 3.92 -16.26
N GLY A 115 -22.63 4.25 -15.91
CA GLY A 115 -22.15 5.59 -15.58
C GLY A 115 -21.22 5.66 -14.35
N GLY A 116 -20.69 4.53 -13.88
CA GLY A 116 -19.89 4.40 -12.66
C GLY A 116 -18.67 5.33 -12.56
N ASP A 117 -18.51 5.91 -11.37
CA ASP A 117 -17.44 6.83 -10.97
C ASP A 117 -16.06 6.20 -11.19
N LYS A 118 -15.47 6.48 -12.35
CA LYS A 118 -14.05 6.29 -12.56
C LYS A 118 -13.30 7.53 -12.05
N PRO A 119 -12.00 7.40 -11.77
CA PRO A 119 -11.32 6.16 -11.41
C PRO A 119 -12.01 5.41 -10.24
N SER A 120 -11.93 4.09 -10.26
CA SER A 120 -12.47 3.20 -9.22
C SER A 120 -11.81 3.49 -7.87
N LYS A 121 -12.65 3.52 -6.82
CA LYS A 121 -12.17 3.70 -5.45
C LYS A 121 -11.25 2.55 -5.06
N GLY A 122 -10.24 2.84 -4.26
CA GLY A 122 -9.31 1.83 -3.74
C GLY A 122 -8.08 1.64 -4.61
N LYS A 123 -7.78 2.60 -5.50
CA LYS A 123 -6.56 2.61 -6.30
C LYS A 123 -5.76 3.88 -6.03
N ALA A 124 -4.53 3.91 -6.52
CA ALA A 124 -3.68 5.08 -6.43
C ALA A 124 -2.88 5.28 -7.71
N LEU A 125 -2.68 6.55 -8.08
CA LEU A 125 -1.65 6.95 -9.03
C LEU A 125 -0.34 7.03 -8.26
N SER A 126 0.67 6.26 -8.62
CA SER A 126 2.04 6.45 -8.13
C SER A 126 2.96 6.96 -9.23
N ILE A 127 3.77 7.95 -8.88
CA ILE A 127 4.73 8.59 -9.76
C ILE A 127 6.13 8.32 -9.23
N ALA A 128 6.96 7.71 -10.07
CA ALA A 128 8.34 7.38 -9.72
C ALA A 128 9.32 8.00 -10.72
N MET A 129 10.51 8.32 -10.22
CA MET A 129 11.67 8.63 -11.05
C MET A 129 12.47 7.35 -11.25
N VAL A 130 12.62 6.91 -12.49
CA VAL A 130 13.46 5.77 -12.86
C VAL A 130 14.74 6.33 -13.44
N THR A 131 15.87 6.02 -12.79
CA THR A 131 17.19 6.44 -13.25
C THR A 131 17.93 5.25 -13.83
N GLN A 132 18.32 5.35 -15.10
CA GLN A 132 19.17 4.38 -15.78
C GLN A 132 20.60 4.91 -15.88
N VAL A 133 21.56 4.14 -15.38
CA VAL A 133 22.99 4.43 -15.45
C VAL A 133 23.59 3.74 -16.67
N ASN A 134 24.00 4.53 -17.65
CA ASN A 134 24.63 4.07 -18.87
C ASN A 134 26.15 4.29 -18.77
N SER A 135 26.89 3.24 -18.39
CA SER A 135 28.35 3.27 -18.31
C SER A 135 28.98 3.21 -19.71
N HIS A 136 30.00 4.03 -19.95
CA HIS A 136 30.79 4.03 -21.19
C HIS A 136 32.28 4.29 -20.90
N SER A 137 33.14 4.20 -21.91
CA SER A 137 34.57 4.51 -21.72
C SER A 137 34.74 5.95 -21.24
N GLY A 138 35.39 6.13 -20.10
CA GLY A 138 35.67 7.44 -19.52
C GLY A 138 34.55 8.08 -18.67
N GLY A 139 33.43 7.39 -18.41
CA GLY A 139 32.39 7.93 -17.53
C GLY A 139 31.07 7.15 -17.48
N ALA A 140 30.05 7.79 -16.94
CA ALA A 140 28.68 7.29 -16.94
C ALA A 140 27.72 8.44 -17.24
N SER A 141 26.67 8.17 -18.02
CA SER A 141 25.53 9.06 -18.18
C SER A 141 24.34 8.54 -17.36
N TYR A 142 23.53 9.46 -16.88
CA TYR A 142 22.30 9.18 -16.15
C TYR A 142 21.13 9.61 -17.01
N ASP A 143 20.19 8.70 -17.25
CA ASP A 143 18.91 9.01 -17.86
C ASP A 143 17.83 8.88 -16.78
N ALA A 144 17.28 10.00 -16.34
CA ALA A 144 16.26 10.05 -15.30
C ALA A 144 14.92 10.42 -15.95
N GLN A 145 14.00 9.46 -15.93
CA GLN A 145 12.68 9.59 -16.54
C GLN A 145 11.59 9.40 -15.49
N ARG A 146 10.48 10.11 -15.67
CA ARG A 146 9.30 10.01 -14.81
C ARG A 146 8.38 8.95 -15.38
N HIS A 147 8.00 8.01 -14.55
CA HIS A 147 7.05 6.95 -14.87
C HIS A 147 5.81 7.08 -13.98
N PHE A 148 4.66 6.70 -14.53
CA PHE A 148 3.36 6.82 -13.90
C PHE A 148 2.75 5.43 -13.84
N TYR A 149 2.25 5.04 -12.67
CA TYR A 149 1.71 3.73 -12.40
C TYR A 149 0.36 3.85 -11.73
N ILE A 150 -0.57 2.95 -12.06
CA ILE A 150 -1.77 2.70 -11.27
C ILE A 150 -1.48 1.50 -10.37
N THR A 151 -1.84 1.65 -9.10
CA THR A 151 -1.55 0.72 -8.01
C THR A 151 -2.79 0.54 -7.13
N ALA A 152 -2.76 -0.39 -6.18
CA ALA A 152 -3.73 -0.43 -5.10
C ALA A 152 -3.59 0.78 -4.16
N PHE A 153 -4.67 1.12 -3.46
CA PHE A 153 -4.68 2.19 -2.47
C PHE A 153 -3.52 2.07 -1.46
N GLY A 154 -2.80 3.16 -1.23
CA GLY A 154 -1.70 3.18 -0.26
C GLY A 154 -0.46 2.36 -0.64
N HIS A 155 -0.39 1.81 -1.86
CA HIS A 155 0.78 1.08 -2.36
C HIS A 155 1.66 1.98 -3.23
N GLY A 156 2.87 2.27 -2.76
CA GLY A 156 3.93 2.83 -3.60
C GLY A 156 4.51 1.77 -4.54
N VAL A 157 4.99 2.20 -5.72
CA VAL A 157 5.73 1.31 -6.62
C VAL A 157 7.18 1.10 -6.16
N GLY A 158 7.69 -0.11 -6.37
CA GLY A 158 9.07 -0.52 -6.06
C GLY A 158 9.80 -1.14 -7.26
N CYS A 159 10.88 -1.88 -7.01
CA CYS A 159 11.62 -2.55 -8.09
C CYS A 159 10.93 -3.80 -8.64
N ASP A 160 10.01 -4.41 -7.89
CA ASP A 160 9.35 -5.66 -8.27
C ASP A 160 8.00 -5.42 -8.96
N ILE A 161 7.93 -4.42 -9.84
CA ILE A 161 6.69 -4.09 -10.57
C ILE A 161 6.23 -5.25 -11.45
N SER A 162 7.15 -6.11 -11.91
CA SER A 162 6.80 -7.24 -12.78
C SER A 162 6.11 -8.40 -12.07
N SER A 163 6.26 -8.52 -10.75
CA SER A 163 5.60 -9.59 -9.98
C SER A 163 4.25 -9.18 -9.43
N ASP A 164 3.95 -7.88 -9.38
CA ASP A 164 2.73 -7.33 -8.80
C ASP A 164 1.67 -7.13 -9.88
N ASP A 165 0.65 -8.00 -9.88
CA ASP A 165 -0.47 -7.96 -10.82
C ASP A 165 -1.41 -6.75 -10.61
N GLN A 166 -1.22 -6.02 -9.50
CA GLN A 166 -1.99 -4.82 -9.18
C GLN A 166 -1.33 -3.54 -9.67
N VAL A 167 -0.10 -3.63 -10.23
CA VAL A 167 0.62 -2.48 -10.77
C VAL A 167 0.52 -2.46 -12.29
N SER A 168 0.08 -1.32 -12.84
CA SER A 168 0.07 -1.09 -14.28
C SER A 168 0.70 0.25 -14.62
N GLU A 169 1.71 0.24 -15.49
CA GLU A 169 2.32 1.46 -16.00
C GLU A 169 1.39 2.13 -17.02
N ILE A 170 1.26 3.46 -16.91
CA ILE A 170 0.49 4.28 -17.85
C ILE A 170 1.40 5.27 -18.57
N THR A 171 1.17 5.41 -19.88
CA THR A 171 1.89 6.38 -20.69
C THR A 171 1.33 7.77 -20.48
N SER A 172 2.14 8.68 -19.92
CA SER A 172 1.76 10.09 -19.82
C SER A 172 1.99 10.85 -21.12
N GLN A 173 1.12 11.79 -21.45
CA GLN A 173 1.37 12.82 -22.46
C GLN A 173 1.70 14.14 -21.74
N GLY A 174 2.99 14.43 -21.62
CA GLY A 174 3.50 15.60 -20.92
C GLY A 174 4.53 16.37 -21.73
N PRO A 175 5.19 17.38 -21.14
CA PRO A 175 6.24 18.14 -21.80
C PRO A 175 7.31 17.19 -22.36
N SER A 176 7.64 17.39 -23.63
CA SER A 176 8.40 16.46 -24.50
C SER A 176 9.84 16.17 -24.07
N ASP A 177 10.32 16.77 -22.99
CA ASP A 177 11.63 16.53 -22.40
C ASP A 177 11.55 16.69 -20.86
N ALA A 178 10.83 15.79 -20.18
CA ALA A 178 10.87 15.71 -18.72
C ALA A 178 12.19 15.10 -18.19
N LYS A 179 13.30 15.30 -18.90
CA LYS A 179 14.63 14.90 -18.43
C LYS A 179 14.94 15.76 -17.22
N SER A 180 15.06 15.10 -16.09
CA SER A 180 15.46 15.77 -14.86
C SER A 180 16.95 16.08 -14.92
N ASP A 181 17.37 17.27 -14.47
CA ASP A 181 18.78 17.60 -14.18
C ASP A 181 19.32 16.83 -12.95
N PHE A 182 18.71 15.69 -12.61
CA PHE A 182 19.04 14.90 -11.46
C PHE A 182 20.48 14.36 -11.58
N ARG A 183 21.37 14.93 -10.76
CA ARG A 183 22.79 14.56 -10.70
C ARG A 183 23.09 13.43 -9.71
N GLY A 184 22.09 12.66 -9.31
CA GLY A 184 22.25 11.51 -8.42
C GLY A 184 22.16 11.80 -6.92
N ASP A 185 21.77 13.01 -6.50
CA ASP A 185 21.47 13.28 -5.08
C ASP A 185 20.05 12.82 -4.73
N HIS A 186 19.91 11.54 -4.43
CA HIS A 186 18.63 10.90 -4.15
C HIS A 186 17.90 11.46 -2.93
N LYS A 187 18.60 12.12 -2.00
CA LYS A 187 17.97 12.71 -0.81
C LYS A 187 17.13 13.94 -1.17
N ASN A 188 17.51 14.60 -2.26
CA ASN A 188 16.89 15.82 -2.77
C ASN A 188 16.31 15.60 -4.18
N LEU A 189 15.53 14.52 -4.34
CA LEU A 189 14.81 14.28 -5.59
C LEU A 189 13.87 15.45 -5.90
N PRO A 190 13.95 16.03 -7.12
CA PRO A 190 13.05 17.10 -7.52
C PRO A 190 11.63 16.54 -7.67
N TRP A 191 10.65 17.36 -7.29
CA TRP A 191 9.24 17.06 -7.55
C TRP A 191 8.99 16.87 -9.05
N PRO A 192 7.99 16.04 -9.43
CA PRO A 192 7.65 15.81 -10.82
C PRO A 192 6.87 16.99 -11.41
N GLY A 193 7.47 18.17 -11.43
CA GLY A 193 6.89 19.42 -11.94
C GLY A 193 6.52 19.33 -13.42
N GLY A 194 5.35 19.83 -13.78
CA GLY A 194 4.77 19.80 -15.12
C GLY A 194 3.26 19.61 -15.10
N ILE A 195 2.69 19.52 -16.29
CA ILE A 195 1.31 19.11 -16.53
C ILE A 195 1.36 17.84 -17.39
N TYR A 196 0.72 16.77 -16.92
CA TYR A 196 0.74 15.46 -17.53
C TYR A 196 -0.67 14.98 -17.76
N ASN A 197 -1.03 14.73 -19.01
CA ASN A 197 -2.31 14.10 -19.35
C ASN A 197 -2.15 12.59 -19.18
N LEU A 198 -3.05 11.99 -18.42
CA LEU A 198 -3.06 10.60 -18.00
C LEU A 198 -4.40 10.00 -18.37
N ASN A 199 -4.40 8.81 -19.00
CA ASN A 199 -5.63 8.05 -19.18
C ASN A 199 -5.72 7.01 -18.04
N ILE A 200 -6.54 7.29 -17.04
CA ILE A 200 -6.70 6.45 -15.85
C ILE A 200 -8.04 5.73 -15.97
N GLU A 201 -7.98 4.42 -16.20
CA GLU A 201 -9.17 3.56 -16.36
C GLU A 201 -10.14 4.03 -17.47
N GLY A 202 -9.64 4.73 -18.49
CA GLY A 202 -10.45 5.30 -19.56
C GLY A 202 -10.98 6.71 -19.27
N GLU A 203 -10.62 7.33 -18.15
CA GLU A 203 -10.85 8.76 -17.91
C GLU A 203 -9.61 9.59 -18.22
N ASP A 204 -9.83 10.76 -18.83
CA ASP A 204 -8.78 11.73 -19.10
C ASP A 204 -8.58 12.59 -17.84
N CYS A 205 -7.49 12.31 -17.13
CA CYS A 205 -7.07 13.06 -15.95
C CYS A 205 -5.80 13.87 -16.27
N GLU A 206 -5.57 14.94 -15.51
CA GLU A 206 -4.37 15.77 -15.58
C GLU A 206 -3.65 15.78 -14.24
N TYR A 207 -2.42 15.30 -14.18
CA TYR A 207 -1.56 15.54 -13.03
C TYR A 207 -0.83 16.88 -13.20
N LYS A 208 -0.92 17.75 -12.19
CA LYS A 208 -0.31 19.09 -12.21
C LYS A 208 0.57 19.31 -10.99
N ASN A 209 1.78 19.79 -11.23
CA ASN A 209 2.76 20.07 -10.19
C ASN A 209 3.66 21.23 -10.63
N ASP A 210 3.93 22.19 -9.74
CA ASP A 210 4.76 23.37 -10.03
C ASP A 210 6.26 23.16 -9.75
N GLY A 211 6.64 21.97 -9.27
CA GLY A 211 7.99 21.60 -8.88
C GLY A 211 8.31 21.85 -7.39
N THR A 212 7.33 22.27 -6.56
CA THR A 212 7.57 22.64 -5.15
C THR A 212 6.89 21.74 -4.12
N ASN A 213 5.90 20.95 -4.52
CA ASN A 213 5.10 20.09 -3.65
C ASN A 213 4.76 18.77 -4.34
N ALA A 214 3.92 17.92 -3.73
CA ALA A 214 3.51 16.63 -4.29
C ALA A 214 2.53 16.74 -5.48
N GLY A 215 2.00 17.92 -5.79
CA GLY A 215 1.06 18.14 -6.88
C GLY A 215 -0.35 17.67 -6.58
N ARG A 216 -1.19 17.65 -7.61
CA ARG A 216 -2.59 17.20 -7.55
C ARG A 216 -3.01 16.54 -8.86
N LEU A 217 -3.95 15.61 -8.77
CA LEU A 217 -4.56 14.93 -9.90
C LEU A 217 -5.97 15.48 -10.15
N PHE A 218 -6.23 15.94 -11.36
CA PHE A 218 -7.50 16.54 -11.78
C PHE A 218 -8.21 15.61 -12.76
N CYS A 219 -9.32 15.01 -12.36
CA CYS A 219 -10.18 14.19 -13.23
C CYS A 219 -11.51 14.94 -13.48
N PRO A 220 -12.34 14.56 -14.47
CA PRO A 220 -13.49 15.35 -14.95
C PRO A 220 -14.51 15.85 -13.92
N ASN A 221 -14.56 15.26 -12.71
CA ASN A 221 -15.49 15.66 -11.64
C ASN A 221 -14.84 15.76 -10.26
N ARG A 222 -13.51 15.63 -10.15
CA ARG A 222 -12.84 15.58 -8.85
C ARG A 222 -11.38 16.00 -8.92
N GLU A 223 -10.94 16.56 -7.81
CA GLU A 223 -9.55 16.90 -7.55
C GLU A 223 -9.05 16.02 -6.42
N ILE A 224 -7.93 15.35 -6.66
CA ILE A 224 -7.33 14.39 -5.74
C ILE A 224 -5.99 14.98 -5.30
N ASP A 225 -5.85 15.18 -4.00
CA ASP A 225 -4.60 15.63 -3.40
C ASP A 225 -3.57 14.49 -3.47
N CYS A 226 -2.36 14.82 -3.91
CA CYS A 226 -1.26 13.87 -3.91
C CYS A 226 -0.37 14.09 -2.68
N MET A 227 0.29 13.03 -2.24
CA MET A 227 1.15 12.99 -1.06
C MET A 227 2.57 12.59 -1.46
N GLU A 228 3.53 13.04 -0.65
CA GLU A 228 4.92 12.60 -0.78
C GLU A 228 5.03 11.13 -0.39
N GLU A 229 5.72 10.33 -1.19
CA GLU A 229 6.00 8.97 -0.76
C GLU A 229 6.95 8.97 0.43
N SER A 230 6.59 8.22 1.47
CA SER A 230 7.30 8.14 2.75
C SER A 230 8.79 7.84 2.59
N LYS A 231 9.14 7.06 1.57
CA LYS A 231 10.51 6.63 1.28
C LYS A 231 11.28 7.59 0.38
N LYS A 232 10.65 8.59 -0.26
CA LYS A 232 11.27 9.46 -1.30
C LYS A 232 12.63 10.04 -0.90
N SER A 233 12.74 10.56 0.33
CA SER A 233 13.97 11.21 0.82
C SER A 233 14.81 10.32 1.74
N THR A 234 14.58 9.02 1.72
CA THR A 234 15.30 8.02 2.53
C THR A 234 16.25 7.19 1.66
N ASP A 235 17.24 6.56 2.30
CA ASP A 235 18.12 5.61 1.59
C ASP A 235 17.36 4.32 1.19
N GLU A 236 16.20 4.04 1.80
CA GLU A 236 15.32 2.90 1.49
C GLU A 236 14.44 3.15 0.24
N GLY A 237 14.15 4.40 -0.11
CA GLY A 237 13.39 4.77 -1.32
C GLY A 237 14.22 4.71 -2.60
N LEU A 238 15.29 3.92 -2.56
CA LEU A 238 16.32 3.86 -3.56
C LEU A 238 16.72 2.42 -3.89
N PRO A 239 15.77 1.46 -3.97
CA PRO A 239 16.14 0.09 -4.23
C PRO A 239 16.91 0.00 -5.56
N GLU A 240 18.06 -0.67 -5.51
CA GLU A 240 18.70 -1.14 -6.73
C GLU A 240 17.84 -2.28 -7.27
N CYS A 241 17.27 -2.09 -8.46
CA CYS A 241 16.48 -3.15 -9.08
C CYS A 241 17.41 -4.27 -9.57
N SER A 242 16.83 -5.38 -10.07
CA SER A 242 17.53 -6.59 -10.50
C SER A 242 18.75 -6.39 -11.42
N SER A 243 18.89 -5.21 -12.02
CA SER A 243 20.18 -4.71 -12.53
C SER A 243 20.66 -3.50 -11.73
N SER A 244 21.91 -3.52 -11.28
CA SER A 244 22.58 -2.41 -10.54
C SER A 244 22.66 -1.07 -11.30
N ARG A 245 22.10 -1.01 -12.51
CA ARG A 245 22.05 0.16 -13.39
C ARG A 245 20.69 0.84 -13.42
N VAL A 246 19.67 0.24 -12.83
CA VAL A 246 18.34 0.85 -12.75
C VAL A 246 18.03 1.11 -11.28
N LYS A 247 17.80 2.38 -10.97
CA LYS A 247 17.38 2.84 -9.66
C LYS A 247 15.96 3.32 -9.74
N PHE A 248 15.14 2.83 -8.84
CA PHE A 248 13.73 3.18 -8.77
C PHE A 248 13.50 4.10 -7.58
N HIS A 249 12.83 5.22 -7.79
CA HIS A 249 12.60 6.22 -6.76
C HIS A 249 11.14 6.64 -6.74
N PRO A 250 10.31 6.11 -5.82
CA PRO A 250 8.94 6.56 -5.71
C PRO A 250 8.95 7.99 -5.13
N ALA A 251 8.16 8.88 -5.74
CA ALA A 251 8.17 10.30 -5.40
C ALA A 251 6.84 10.78 -4.81
N VAL A 252 5.75 10.42 -5.47
CA VAL A 252 4.41 10.92 -5.18
C VAL A 252 3.40 9.80 -5.34
N TYR A 253 2.35 9.81 -4.53
CA TYR A 253 1.16 9.00 -4.78
C TYR A 253 -0.12 9.83 -4.59
N CYS A 254 -1.19 9.47 -5.30
CA CYS A 254 -2.50 10.11 -5.21
C CYS A 254 -3.57 9.01 -5.10
N ASP A 255 -4.15 8.84 -3.91
CA ASP A 255 -5.17 7.83 -3.65
C ASP A 255 -6.56 8.27 -4.14
N PHE A 256 -7.31 7.38 -4.77
CA PHE A 256 -8.65 7.69 -5.29
C PHE A 256 -9.65 6.52 -5.26
#